data_AF-A0A537GKW3-F1
#
_entry.id   AF-A0A537GKW3-F1
#
_cell.length_a   1.000
_cell.length_b   1.000
_cell.length_c   1.000
_cell.angle_alpha   90.00
_cell.angle_beta   90.00
_cell.angle_gamma   90.00
#
_symmetry.space_group_name_H-M   'P 1'
#
loop_
_entity.id
_entity.type
_entity.pdbx_description
1 polymer ?
#
loop_
_entity_poly.entity_id
_entity_poly.type
_entity_poly.pdbx_seq_one_letter_code
_entity_poly.pdbx_strand_id
1 'polypeptide(L)'
;MLPQALGALLFIVTSTAEMERLPFDLPEAESEIMMGWQAEYPGPLFMLVQGPAFIKLYAFAALFSTLYLGGYLGPAIIPPIVWFFLKTIVSTFPRVRLDQLLRQGWTTLLTLSIVNIVIAYFIVVGVPAI
;
A
#
# COMPACT_ATOMS: atom_id res chain seq x y z
N MET A 1 6.68 16.72 -12.81
CA MET A 1 5.55 16.34 -11.93
C MET A 1 6.04 16.43 -10.50
N LEU A 2 5.58 17.40 -9.72
CA LEU A 2 5.94 17.49 -8.30
C LEU A 2 5.35 16.26 -7.60
N PRO A 3 6.16 15.34 -7.04
CA PRO A 3 5.62 14.23 -6.30
C PRO A 3 4.93 14.80 -5.07
N GLN A 4 3.61 14.70 -5.04
CA GLN A 4 2.82 15.09 -3.88
C GLN A 4 3.16 14.10 -2.77
N ALA A 5 4.13 14.45 -1.92
CA ALA A 5 4.70 13.55 -0.91
C ALA A 5 3.62 12.98 0.03
N LEU A 6 2.59 13.77 0.31
CA LEU A 6 1.43 13.36 1.12
C LEU A 6 0.57 12.30 0.41
N GLY A 7 0.32 12.46 -0.90
CA GLY A 7 -0.36 11.45 -1.71
C GLY A 7 0.44 10.15 -1.85
N ALA A 8 1.77 10.25 -2.00
CA ALA A 8 2.65 9.09 -2.06
C ALA A 8 2.64 8.28 -0.75
N LEU A 9 2.68 8.95 0.40
CA LEU A 9 2.59 8.32 1.71
C LEU A 9 1.22 7.67 1.94
N LEU A 10 0.13 8.36 1.57
CA LEU A 10 -1.21 7.79 1.66
C LEU A 10 -1.34 6.54 0.79
N PHE A 11 -0.84 6.57 -0.46
CA PHE A 11 -0.85 5.43 -1.35
C PHE A 11 -0.08 4.23 -0.79
N ILE A 12 1.11 4.45 -0.20
CA ILE A 12 1.88 3.36 0.45
C ILE A 12 1.07 2.74 1.59
N VAL A 13 0.47 3.56 2.45
CA VAL A 13 -0.28 3.06 3.63
C VAL A 13 -1.55 2.33 3.20
N THR A 14 -2.32 2.88 2.25
CA THR A 14 -3.55 2.23 1.75
C THR A 14 -3.25 0.99 0.93
N SER A 15 -2.20 1.00 0.09
CA SER A 15 -1.82 -0.18 -0.69
C SER A 15 -1.37 -1.31 0.23
N THR A 16 -0.66 -1.02 1.33
CA THR A 16 -0.29 -2.03 2.34
C THR A 16 -1.51 -2.59 3.08
N ALA A 17 -2.52 -1.77 3.36
CA ALA A 17 -3.78 -2.22 3.96
C ALA A 17 -4.58 -3.14 3.01
N GLU A 18 -4.63 -2.82 1.72
CA GLU A 18 -5.30 -3.63 0.70
C GLU A 18 -4.60 -4.96 0.44
N MET A 19 -3.28 -5.07 0.71
CA MET A 19 -2.52 -6.31 0.50
C MET A 19 -2.96 -7.44 1.42
N GLU A 20 -3.67 -7.14 2.51
CA GLU A 20 -4.11 -8.13 3.51
C GLU A 20 -2.93 -8.97 4.02
N ARG A 21 -1.72 -8.39 4.02
CA ARG A 21 -0.47 -9.01 4.48
C ARG A 21 -0.07 -8.38 5.81
N LEU A 22 0.75 -9.07 6.60
CA LEU A 22 1.41 -8.55 7.80
C LEU A 22 1.88 -7.10 7.54
N PRO A 23 1.34 -6.06 8.22
CA PRO A 23 0.64 -6.02 9.52
C PRO A 23 -0.91 -6.02 9.50
N PHE A 24 -1.56 -6.04 8.32
CA PHE A 24 -3.01 -5.91 8.09
C PHE A 24 -3.68 -7.19 7.57
N ASP A 25 -3.24 -8.34 8.09
CA ASP A 25 -3.71 -9.66 7.68
C ASP A 25 -4.98 -10.08 8.45
N LEU A 26 -6.14 -9.73 7.89
CA LEU A 26 -7.46 -9.83 8.53
C LEU A 26 -8.33 -10.95 7.94
N PRO A 27 -8.41 -11.16 6.61
CA PRO A 27 -9.24 -12.23 6.04
C PRO A 27 -8.69 -13.65 6.26
N GLU A 28 -7.38 -13.81 6.44
CA GLU A 28 -6.77 -15.13 6.71
C GLU A 28 -6.85 -15.51 8.20
N ALA A 29 -7.26 -14.58 9.07
CA ALA A 29 -6.91 -14.64 10.48
C ALA A 29 -8.09 -14.59 11.49
N GLU A 30 -9.34 -14.72 11.03
CA GLU A 30 -10.52 -14.77 11.90
C GLU A 30 -10.83 -16.18 12.45
N SER A 31 -10.10 -17.23 12.04
CA SER A 31 -10.25 -18.59 12.60
C SER A 31 -8.91 -19.25 12.88
N GLU A 32 -8.34 -18.89 14.02
CA GLU A 32 -7.41 -19.65 14.86
C GLU A 32 -7.05 -21.09 14.35
N ILE A 33 -5.78 -21.31 13.95
CA ILE A 33 -5.04 -22.58 13.75
C ILE A 33 -5.18 -23.42 12.43
N MET A 34 -5.86 -22.99 11.37
CA MET A 34 -5.70 -23.60 10.02
C MET A 34 -6.11 -22.57 8.97
N MET A 35 -5.35 -22.43 7.87
CA MET A 35 -5.38 -21.33 6.86
C MET A 35 -6.77 -20.90 6.32
N GLY A 36 -7.66 -20.35 7.17
CA GLY A 36 -9.00 -19.85 6.86
C GLY A 36 -9.76 -20.67 5.81
N TRP A 37 -10.45 -19.95 4.92
CA TRP A 37 -11.10 -20.48 3.72
C TRP A 37 -10.10 -21.05 2.70
N GLN A 38 -8.82 -20.65 2.76
CA GLN A 38 -7.80 -21.14 1.84
C GLN A 38 -7.46 -22.63 2.07
N ALA A 39 -7.65 -23.12 3.30
CA ALA A 39 -7.45 -24.52 3.68
C ALA A 39 -8.49 -25.48 3.05
N GLU A 40 -9.63 -24.95 2.57
CA GLU A 40 -10.68 -25.74 1.95
C GLU A 40 -10.38 -26.08 0.47
N TYR A 41 -9.41 -25.41 -0.15
CA TYR A 41 -9.10 -25.61 -1.56
C TYR A 41 -8.04 -26.70 -1.79
N PRO A 42 -8.25 -27.60 -2.76
CA PRO A 42 -7.21 -28.50 -3.22
C PRO A 42 -6.09 -27.70 -3.93
N GLY A 43 -4.86 -28.23 -3.93
CA GLY A 43 -3.64 -27.53 -4.35
C GLY A 43 -3.73 -26.65 -5.61
N PRO A 44 -4.30 -27.11 -6.74
CA PRO A 44 -4.45 -26.29 -7.94
C PRO A 44 -5.40 -25.09 -7.77
N LEU A 45 -6.50 -25.27 -7.02
CA LEU A 45 -7.44 -24.18 -6.72
C LEU A 45 -6.84 -23.20 -5.72
N PHE A 46 -6.07 -23.68 -4.75
CA PHE A 46 -5.30 -22.82 -3.85
C PHE A 46 -4.36 -21.88 -4.62
N MET A 47 -3.68 -22.37 -5.67
CA MET A 47 -2.83 -21.53 -6.52
C MET A 47 -3.61 -20.45 -7.28
N LEU A 48 -4.82 -20.77 -7.76
CA LEU A 48 -5.68 -19.80 -8.45
C LEU A 48 -6.26 -18.74 -7.50
N VAL A 49 -6.41 -19.10 -6.24
CA VAL A 49 -6.92 -18.22 -5.18
C VAL A 49 -5.81 -17.34 -4.61
N GLN A 50 -4.63 -17.89 -4.33
CA GLN A 50 -3.49 -17.14 -3.77
C GLN A 50 -2.69 -16.39 -4.85
N GLY A 51 -2.66 -16.89 -6.08
CA GLY A 51 -1.91 -16.29 -7.20
C GLY A 51 -2.27 -14.81 -7.43
N PRO A 52 -3.56 -14.44 -7.50
CA PRO A 52 -3.99 -13.05 -7.60
C PRO A 52 -3.48 -12.16 -6.46
N ALA A 53 -3.31 -12.67 -5.24
CA ALA A 53 -2.75 -11.88 -4.13
C ALA A 53 -1.28 -11.52 -4.38
N PHE A 54 -0.50 -12.40 -5.03
CA PHE A 54 0.85 -12.07 -5.46
C PHE A 54 0.87 -11.11 -6.66
N ILE A 55 -0.05 -11.27 -7.61
CA ILE A 55 -0.20 -10.35 -8.75
C ILE A 55 -0.58 -8.94 -8.25
N LYS A 56 -1.49 -8.86 -7.27
CA LYS A 56 -1.89 -7.63 -6.58
C LYS A 56 -0.66 -6.89 -6.06
N LEU A 57 0.26 -7.58 -5.37
CA LEU A 57 1.51 -7.00 -4.87
C LEU A 57 2.34 -6.34 -5.96
N TYR A 58 2.57 -7.05 -7.07
CA TYR A 58 3.35 -6.50 -8.19
C TYR A 58 2.62 -5.35 -8.89
N ALA A 59 1.29 -5.42 -9.02
CA ALA A 59 0.49 -4.37 -9.63
C ALA A 59 0.57 -3.06 -8.84
N PHE A 60 0.41 -3.10 -7.51
CA PHE A 60 0.52 -1.89 -6.68
C PHE A 60 1.95 -1.34 -6.62
N ALA A 61 2.98 -2.20 -6.64
CA ALA A 61 4.37 -1.76 -6.75
C ALA A 61 4.64 -1.06 -8.10
N ALA A 62 4.10 -1.61 -9.19
CA ALA A 62 4.19 -1.00 -10.52
C ALA A 62 3.45 0.35 -10.57
N LEU A 63 2.23 0.43 -10.02
CA LEU A 63 1.46 1.68 -9.92
C LEU A 63 2.17 2.74 -9.09
N PHE A 64 2.77 2.36 -7.95
CA PHE A 64 3.54 3.32 -7.16
C PHE A 64 4.74 3.87 -7.93
N SER A 65 5.46 2.99 -8.64
CA SER A 65 6.61 3.36 -9.45
C SER A 65 6.24 4.32 -10.59
N THR A 66 5.16 4.02 -11.31
CA THR A 66 4.72 4.84 -12.45
C THR A 66 4.13 6.18 -12.01
N LEU A 67 3.33 6.21 -10.93
CA LEU A 67 2.64 7.42 -10.48
C LEU A 67 3.55 8.37 -9.70
N TYR A 68 4.46 7.86 -8.87
CA TYR A 68 5.23 8.70 -7.94
C TYR A 68 6.74 8.71 -8.20
N LEU A 69 7.31 7.66 -8.78
CA LEU A 69 8.77 7.54 -8.99
C LEU A 69 9.20 7.79 -10.44
N GLY A 70 8.29 8.23 -11.32
CA GLY A 70 8.63 8.57 -12.71
C GLY A 70 8.77 7.36 -13.64
N GLY A 71 8.28 6.17 -13.23
CA GLY A 71 8.25 4.97 -14.05
C GLY A 71 9.66 4.46 -14.42
N TYR A 72 9.98 4.44 -15.71
CA TYR A 72 11.26 3.92 -16.22
C TYR A 72 12.41 4.95 -16.16
N LEU A 73 12.10 6.24 -16.00
CA LEU A 73 13.09 7.31 -15.89
C LEU A 73 13.41 7.54 -14.41
N GLY A 74 14.31 6.73 -13.86
CA GLY A 74 14.64 6.75 -12.43
C GLY A 74 15.53 7.94 -12.00
N PRO A 75 15.31 8.53 -10.82
CA PRO A 75 16.22 9.51 -10.23
C PRO A 75 17.54 8.86 -9.77
N ALA A 76 18.66 9.33 -10.30
CA ALA A 76 19.99 8.71 -10.22
C ALA A 76 20.75 8.89 -8.88
N ILE A 77 20.09 9.27 -7.77
CA ILE A 77 20.81 9.80 -6.59
C ILE A 77 20.24 9.26 -5.28
N ILE A 78 20.31 7.94 -5.03
CA ILE A 78 20.23 7.39 -3.65
C ILE A 78 21.11 6.13 -3.53
N PRO A 79 22.01 6.03 -2.54
CA PRO A 79 22.76 4.81 -2.24
C PRO A 79 21.82 3.64 -1.92
N PRO A 80 21.91 2.48 -2.62
CA PRO A 80 21.00 1.35 -2.45
C PRO A 80 20.95 0.80 -1.01
N ILE A 81 22.05 0.92 -0.27
CA ILE A 81 22.20 0.32 1.06
C ILE A 81 21.35 1.03 2.12
N VAL A 82 21.26 2.37 2.10
CA VAL A 82 20.50 3.16 3.09
C VAL A 82 18.99 3.00 2.87
N TRP A 83 18.59 2.92 1.59
CA TRP A 83 17.19 2.68 1.22
C TRP A 83 16.70 1.28 1.59
N PHE A 84 17.58 0.28 1.54
CA PHE A 84 17.28 -1.09 1.96
C PHE A 84 17.01 -1.18 3.47
N PHE A 85 17.85 -0.58 4.32
CA PHE A 85 17.69 -0.63 5.78
C PHE A 85 16.49 0.18 6.29
N LEU A 86 16.12 1.29 5.64
CA LEU A 86 14.93 2.04 6.03
C LEU A 86 13.64 1.25 5.73
N LYS A 87 13.60 0.54 4.59
CA LYS A 87 12.46 -0.33 4.23
C LYS A 87 12.27 -1.48 5.20
N THR A 88 13.34 -2.12 5.69
CA THR A 88 13.24 -3.28 6.58
C THR A 88 12.72 -2.91 7.97
N ILE A 89 13.03 -1.72 8.47
CA ILE A 89 12.51 -1.22 9.77
C ILE A 89 11.02 -0.89 9.67
N VAL A 90 10.58 -0.25 8.57
CA VAL A 90 9.15 0.03 8.31
C VAL A 90 8.36 -1.27 8.06
N SER A 91 9.00 -2.35 7.62
CA SER A 91 8.31 -3.63 7.39
C SER A 91 8.01 -4.40 8.68
N THR A 92 8.53 -3.96 9.83
CA THR A 92 8.38 -4.64 11.11
C THR A 92 7.36 -3.91 11.97
N PHE A 93 6.10 -3.89 11.53
CA PHE A 93 5.00 -3.42 12.39
C PHE A 93 4.38 -4.61 13.13
N PRO A 94 4.10 -4.46 14.44
CA PRO A 94 3.29 -5.45 15.15
C PRO A 94 1.88 -5.49 14.55
N ARG A 95 1.27 -6.68 14.59
CA ARG A 95 -0.06 -6.94 14.06
C ARG A 95 -1.10 -5.96 14.63
N VAL A 96 -1.94 -5.40 13.76
CA VAL A 96 -3.02 -4.46 14.14
C VAL A 96 -4.36 -5.20 14.18
N ARG A 97 -5.23 -4.85 15.14
CA ARG A 97 -6.58 -5.43 15.29
C ARG A 97 -7.56 -4.84 14.26
N LEU A 98 -8.53 -5.63 13.78
CA LEU A 98 -9.56 -5.22 12.81
C LEU A 98 -10.24 -3.89 13.18
N ASP A 99 -10.69 -3.80 14.43
CA ASP A 99 -11.40 -2.62 14.93
C ASP A 99 -10.55 -1.35 14.85
N GLN A 100 -9.23 -1.47 15.05
CA GLN A 100 -8.29 -0.37 14.99
C GLN A 100 -8.00 0.02 13.54
N LEU A 101 -7.86 -0.98 12.65
CA LEU A 101 -7.67 -0.75 11.22
C LEU A 101 -8.89 -0.03 10.63
N LEU A 102 -10.10 -0.53 10.89
CA LEU A 102 -11.33 0.07 10.39
C LEU A 102 -11.48 1.50 10.91
N ARG A 103 -11.29 1.72 12.21
CA ARG A 103 -11.31 3.07 12.78
C ARG A 103 -10.30 3.98 12.10
N GLN A 104 -9.06 3.53 11.93
CA GLN A 104 -7.99 4.31 11.30
C GLN A 104 -8.26 4.56 9.80
N GLY A 105 -8.84 3.61 9.09
CA GLY A 105 -9.26 3.74 7.70
C GLY A 105 -10.35 4.79 7.53
N TRP A 106 -11.42 4.66 8.29
CA TRP A 106 -12.59 5.52 8.16
C TRP A 106 -12.37 6.94 8.69
N THR A 107 -11.61 7.13 9.77
CA THR A 107 -11.47 8.48 10.37
C THR A 107 -10.21 9.21 9.93
N THR A 108 -9.11 8.50 9.68
CA THR A 108 -7.81 9.15 9.43
C THR A 108 -7.42 9.07 7.96
N LEU A 109 -7.45 7.88 7.35
CA LEU A 109 -7.06 7.73 5.94
C LEU A 109 -8.05 8.42 5.00
N LEU A 110 -9.35 8.30 5.26
CA LEU A 110 -10.39 8.93 4.45
C LEU A 110 -10.34 10.47 4.56
N THR A 111 -10.23 11.01 5.77
CA THR A 111 -10.12 12.47 5.94
C THR A 111 -8.84 13.02 5.30
N LEU A 112 -7.71 12.34 5.46
CA LEU A 112 -6.45 12.74 4.83
C LEU A 112 -6.50 12.66 3.29
N SER A 113 -7.20 11.68 2.72
CA SER A 113 -7.32 11.56 1.26
C SER A 113 -8.13 12.70 0.65
N ILE A 114 -9.24 13.10 1.30
CA ILE A 114 -10.03 14.26 0.89
C ILE A 114 -9.19 15.54 0.96
N VAL A 115 -8.46 15.75 2.06
CA VAL A 115 -7.56 16.90 2.22
C VAL A 115 -6.47 16.91 1.14
N ASN A 116 -5.90 15.74 0.80
CA ASN A 116 -4.90 15.64 -0.26
C ASN A 116 -5.46 16.06 -1.63
N ILE A 117 -6.70 15.67 -1.97
CA ILE A 117 -7.35 16.07 -3.22
C ILE A 117 -7.54 17.59 -3.29
N VAL A 118 -7.96 18.21 -2.18
CA VAL A 118 -8.11 19.67 -2.10
C VAL A 118 -6.75 20.36 -2.29
N ILE A 119 -5.70 19.86 -1.64
CA ILE A 119 -4.33 20.38 -1.83
C ILE A 119 -3.87 20.20 -3.28
N ALA A 120 -4.15 19.05 -3.90
CA ALA A 120 -3.84 18.80 -5.31
C ALA A 120 -4.55 19.79 -6.23
N TYR A 121 -5.83 20.05 -5.99
CA TYR A 121 -6.59 21.05 -6.73
C TYR A 121 -5.93 22.44 -6.65
N PHE A 122 -5.58 22.90 -5.43
CA PHE A 122 -4.92 24.19 -5.27
C PHE A 122 -3.52 24.26 -5.89
N ILE A 123 -2.75 23.17 -5.87
CA ILE A 123 -1.43 23.13 -6.52
C ILE A 123 -1.57 23.23 -8.04
N VAL A 124 -2.53 22.53 -8.63
CA VAL A 124 -2.75 22.53 -10.09
C VAL A 124 -3.32 23.87 -10.56
N VAL A 125 -4.24 24.47 -9.80
CA VAL A 125 -4.87 25.75 -10.17
C VAL A 125 -4.00 26.96 -9.80
N GLY A 126 -3.26 26.87 -8.68
CA GLY A 126 -2.42 27.94 -8.15
C GLY A 126 -1.05 28.07 -8.83
N VAL A 127 -0.60 27.07 -9.57
CA VAL A 127 0.57 27.17 -10.46
C VAL A 127 0.04 27.33 -11.89
N PRO A 128 -0.11 28.56 -12.40
CA PRO A 128 -0.51 28.76 -13.78
C PRO A 128 0.58 28.21 -14.69
N ALA A 129 0.22 27.19 -15.48
CA ALA A 129 0.89 26.69 -16.67
C ALA A 129 2.44 26.67 -16.64
N ILE A 130 3.00 25.49 -16.37
CA ILE A 130 4.12 24.96 -17.17
C ILE A 130 3.71 23.57 -17.65
#